data_AF-A0A0R2UY94-F1
#
_entry.id   AF-A0A0R2UY94-F1
#
_cell.length_a   1.000
_cell.length_b   1.000
_cell.length_c   1.000
_cell.angle_alpha   90.00
_cell.angle_beta   90.00
_cell.angle_gamma   90.00
#
_symmetry.space_group_name_H-M   'P 1'
#
loop_
_entity.id
_entity.type
_entity.pdbx_description
1 polymer ?
#
loop_
_entity_poly.entity_id
_entity_poly.type
_entity_poly.pdbx_seq_one_letter_code
_entity_poly.pdbx_strand_id
1 'polypeptide(L)'
;LDRPTSGIVVLCKTSKSLARMNALFADRGIKKTYQCLVEGHPAEPEARLEHMLWRDGVKKKSFVSIRKDAQRAVLHYKVLAAGDRYTRVEVDLETGRHHQIRCQLQAIGHPIKGDLKYGGKRPNAEGGIDLCAQRVQFEHPVSKAPIDVSVEPEFSISF
;
A
#
# COMPACT_ATOMS: atom_id res chain seq x y z
N LEU A 1 6.88 -3.09 5.81
CA LEU A 1 5.51 -3.57 5.55
C LEU A 1 4.73 -3.43 6.86
N ASP A 2 3.45 -3.06 6.82
CA ASP A 2 2.68 -2.99 8.07
C ASP A 2 2.47 -4.40 8.63
N ARG A 3 2.34 -4.54 9.95
CA ARG A 3 2.17 -5.86 10.60
C ARG A 3 1.05 -6.73 9.99
N PRO A 4 -0.15 -6.21 9.67
CA PRO A 4 -1.23 -7.04 9.13
C PRO A 4 -1.19 -7.19 7.60
N THR A 5 -0.23 -6.57 6.91
CA THR A 5 -0.12 -6.59 5.44
C THR A 5 0.73 -7.78 5.01
N SER A 6 0.27 -8.52 4.00
CA SER A 6 0.98 -9.65 3.41
C SER A 6 1.86 -9.23 2.22
N GLY A 7 2.66 -10.16 1.71
CA GLY A 7 3.43 -9.99 0.48
C GLY A 7 4.91 -9.70 0.68
N ILE A 8 5.52 -9.08 -0.32
CA ILE A 8 6.98 -9.05 -0.49
C ILE A 8 7.66 -8.11 0.51
N VAL A 9 8.75 -8.60 1.10
CA VAL A 9 9.68 -7.81 1.91
C VAL A 9 11.10 -8.00 1.38
N VAL A 10 11.78 -6.89 1.09
CA VAL A 10 13.18 -6.90 0.67
C VAL A 10 14.08 -6.64 1.88
N LEU A 11 14.97 -7.59 2.18
CA LEU A 11 15.95 -7.50 3.28
C LEU A 11 17.38 -7.40 2.72
N CYS A 12 18.14 -6.42 3.22
CA CYS A 12 19.55 -6.27 2.86
C CYS A 12 20.42 -7.14 3.77
N LYS A 13 21.24 -8.01 3.18
CA LYS A 13 22.18 -8.87 3.93
C LYS A 13 23.45 -8.15 4.39
N THR A 14 23.76 -6.97 3.85
CA THR A 14 24.98 -6.21 4.17
C THR A 14 24.69 -4.72 4.32
N SER A 15 25.49 -4.02 5.13
CA SER A 15 25.39 -2.57 5.33
C SER A 15 25.62 -1.77 4.05
N LYS A 16 26.49 -2.26 3.16
CA LYS A 16 26.76 -1.63 1.86
C LYS A 16 25.55 -1.69 0.93
N SER A 17 24.85 -2.84 0.88
CA SER A 17 23.61 -2.96 0.12
C SER A 17 22.50 -2.11 0.74
N LEU A 18 22.42 -2.03 2.07
CA LEU A 18 21.43 -1.21 2.76
C LEU A 18 21.56 0.28 2.42
N ALA A 19 22.77 0.85 2.48
CA ALA A 19 23.01 2.25 2.16
C ALA A 19 22.58 2.58 0.71
N ARG A 20 22.87 1.70 -0.24
CA ARG A 20 22.50 1.87 -1.65
C ARG A 20 21.01 1.68 -1.91
N MET A 21 20.37 0.72 -1.23
CA MET A 21 18.91 0.57 -1.29
C MET A 21 18.20 1.80 -0.73
N ASN A 22 18.72 2.40 0.35
CA ASN A 22 18.16 3.64 0.90
C ASN A 22 18.23 4.80 -0.11
N ALA A 23 19.31 4.91 -0.88
CA ALA A 23 19.40 5.88 -1.97
C ALA A 23 18.34 5.61 -3.06
N LEU A 24 18.17 4.36 -3.49
CA LEU A 24 17.11 3.99 -4.44
C LEU A 24 15.70 4.33 -3.93
N PHE A 25 15.44 4.17 -2.62
CA PHE A 25 14.18 4.61 -2.01
C PHE A 25 14.00 6.13 -2.06
N ALA A 26 15.07 6.89 -1.82
CA ALA A 26 15.04 8.36 -1.87
C ALA A 26 14.78 8.87 -3.30
N ASP A 27 15.40 8.23 -4.29
CA ASP A 27 15.31 8.60 -5.71
C ASP A 27 14.07 8.03 -6.41
N ARG A 28 13.18 7.35 -5.67
CA ARG A 28 11.99 6.65 -6.22
C ARG A 28 12.33 5.61 -7.29
N GLY A 29 13.54 5.05 -7.26
CA GLY A 29 14.01 4.00 -8.17
C GLY A 29 13.42 2.62 -7.89
N ILE A 30 12.47 2.51 -6.97
CA ILE A 30 11.80 1.25 -6.59
C ILE A 30 10.31 1.40 -6.88
N LYS A 31 9.81 0.62 -7.83
CA LYS A 31 8.38 0.50 -8.11
C LYS A 31 7.77 -0.55 -7.19
N LYS A 32 6.65 -0.21 -6.57
CA LYS A 32 5.90 -1.10 -5.69
C LYS A 32 4.45 -1.09 -6.10
N THR A 33 3.95 -2.27 -6.42
CA THR A 33 2.56 -2.52 -6.75
C THR A 33 1.95 -3.34 -5.63
N TYR A 34 0.80 -2.89 -5.16
CA TYR A 34 0.01 -3.54 -4.14
C TYR A 34 -1.32 -3.95 -4.74
N GLN A 35 -1.96 -4.95 -4.15
CA GLN A 35 -3.37 -5.21 -4.40
C GLN A 35 -4.14 -5.25 -3.09
N CYS A 36 -5.41 -4.88 -3.14
CA CYS A 36 -6.29 -4.96 -1.98
C CYS A 36 -7.76 -5.17 -2.35
N LEU A 37 -8.54 -5.66 -1.40
CA LEU A 37 -10.01 -5.62 -1.46
C LEU A 37 -10.50 -4.43 -0.64
N VAL A 38 -11.25 -3.54 -1.28
CA VAL A 38 -11.87 -2.37 -0.63
C VAL A 38 -13.37 -2.54 -0.50
N GLU A 39 -13.97 -1.94 0.53
CA GLU A 39 -15.43 -1.92 0.69
C GLU A 39 -16.10 -1.04 -0.38
N GLY A 40 -17.18 -1.55 -0.96
CA GLY A 40 -17.96 -0.85 -1.98
C GLY A 40 -17.23 -0.71 -3.30
N HIS A 41 -17.65 0.30 -4.07
CA HIS A 41 -17.26 0.52 -5.46
C HIS A 41 -16.72 1.94 -5.61
N PRO A 42 -15.40 2.12 -5.78
CA PRO A 42 -14.84 3.40 -6.17
C PRO A 42 -15.56 3.93 -7.43
N ALA A 43 -15.93 5.20 -7.42
CA ALA A 43 -16.70 5.80 -8.52
C ALA A 43 -15.92 5.80 -9.84
N GLU A 44 -14.61 6.04 -9.76
CA GLU A 44 -13.71 6.03 -10.91
C GLU A 44 -13.00 4.68 -11.02
N PRO A 45 -12.85 4.11 -12.24
CA PRO A 45 -12.13 2.86 -12.43
C PRO A 45 -10.62 3.01 -12.18
N GLU A 46 -10.08 4.22 -12.27
CA GLU A 46 -8.70 4.55 -11.92
C GLU A 46 -8.62 6.00 -11.44
N ALA A 47 -7.75 6.27 -10.46
CA ALA A 47 -7.48 7.64 -10.04
C ALA A 47 -6.12 7.80 -9.35
N ARG A 48 -5.60 9.02 -9.42
CA ARG A 48 -4.45 9.47 -8.65
C ARG A 48 -4.92 10.15 -7.36
N LEU A 49 -4.62 9.57 -6.21
CA LEU A 49 -4.95 10.14 -4.90
C LEU A 49 -3.75 10.90 -4.33
N GLU A 50 -3.93 12.19 -4.11
CA GLU A 50 -2.96 13.04 -3.43
C GLU A 50 -3.57 13.60 -2.13
N HIS A 51 -2.93 13.25 -1.01
CA HIS A 51 -3.35 13.69 0.32
C HIS A 51 -2.13 14.14 1.14
N MET A 52 -2.35 15.04 2.09
CA MET A 52 -1.38 15.36 3.15
C MET A 52 -1.63 14.43 4.34
N LEU A 53 -0.64 13.63 4.71
CA LEU A 53 -0.76 12.65 5.80
C LEU A 53 0.05 13.07 7.02
N TRP A 54 -0.62 13.14 8.16
CA TRP A 54 0.01 13.33 9.46
C TRP A 54 0.02 12.02 10.25
N ARG A 55 1.15 11.68 10.86
CA ARG A 55 1.31 10.48 11.67
C ARG A 55 1.16 10.81 13.15
N ASP A 56 0.16 10.21 13.77
CA ASP A 56 0.02 10.17 15.22
C ASP A 56 0.90 9.05 15.79
N GLY A 57 1.96 9.44 16.52
CA GLY A 57 2.89 8.52 17.16
C GLY A 57 2.27 7.71 18.30
N VAL A 58 1.29 8.27 19.01
CA VAL A 58 0.63 7.64 20.16
C VAL A 58 -0.37 6.59 19.67
N LYS A 59 -1.25 6.95 18.73
CA LYS A 59 -2.22 6.02 18.14
C LYS A 59 -1.60 5.07 17.12
N LYS A 60 -0.32 5.29 16.76
CA LYS A 60 0.38 4.61 15.66
C LYS A 60 -0.47 4.61 14.38
N LYS A 61 -1.15 5.73 14.09
CA LYS A 61 -2.15 5.88 13.02
C LYS A 61 -1.82 7.12 12.21
N SER A 62 -1.99 7.02 10.90
CA SER A 62 -1.92 8.16 9.99
C SER A 62 -3.31 8.71 9.71
N PHE A 63 -3.41 10.01 9.48
CA PHE A 63 -4.65 10.72 9.17
C PHE A 63 -4.42 11.66 7.99
N VAL A 64 -5.42 11.82 7.13
CA VAL A 64 -5.46 12.96 6.20
C VAL A 64 -5.59 14.23 7.02
N SER A 65 -4.71 15.20 6.79
CA SER A 65 -4.60 16.37 7.64
C SER A 65 -4.00 17.56 6.91
N ILE A 66 -4.50 18.76 7.24
CA ILE A 66 -3.96 20.05 6.77
C ILE A 66 -2.87 20.63 7.69
N ARG A 67 -2.40 19.83 8.67
CA ARG A 67 -1.35 20.28 9.59
C ARG A 67 -0.05 20.61 8.85
N LYS A 68 0.72 21.57 9.38
CA LYS A 68 2.01 22.00 8.81
C LYS A 68 3.05 20.87 8.76
N ASP A 69 2.99 19.93 9.70
CA ASP A 69 3.89 18.77 9.79
C ASP A 69 3.36 17.54 9.01
N ALA A 70 2.23 17.66 8.31
CA ALA A 70 1.74 16.61 7.42
C ALA A 70 2.66 16.49 6.19
N GLN A 71 2.81 15.26 5.69
CA GLN A 71 3.67 14.96 4.55
C GLN A 71 2.84 14.58 3.33
N ARG A 72 3.24 15.08 2.16
CA ARG A 72 2.60 14.70 0.90
C ARG A 72 2.70 13.19 0.67
N ALA A 73 1.54 12.60 0.34
CA ALA A 73 1.35 11.20 0.02
C ALA A 73 0.59 11.06 -1.29
N VAL A 74 1.17 10.32 -2.23
CA VAL A 74 0.60 10.10 -3.57
C VAL A 74 0.58 8.61 -3.87
N LEU A 75 -0.57 8.14 -4.32
CA LEU A 75 -0.76 6.80 -4.88
C LEU A 75 -1.66 6.87 -6.12
N HIS A 76 -1.59 5.84 -6.94
CA HIS A 76 -2.53 5.59 -8.03
C HIS A 76 -3.25 4.30 -7.73
N TYR A 77 -4.55 4.22 -8.01
CA TYR A 77 -5.26 2.95 -7.98
C TYR A 77 -5.94 2.66 -9.30
N LYS A 78 -6.15 1.37 -9.56
CA LYS A 78 -6.94 0.87 -10.69
C LYS A 78 -7.82 -0.28 -10.23
N VAL A 79 -9.10 -0.24 -10.59
CA VAL A 79 -10.05 -1.32 -10.35
C VAL A 79 -9.72 -2.48 -11.28
N LEU A 80 -9.52 -3.66 -10.69
CA LEU A 80 -9.25 -4.90 -11.42
C LEU A 80 -10.53 -5.74 -11.60
N ALA A 81 -11.38 -5.77 -10.56
CA ALA A 81 -12.64 -6.49 -10.57
C ALA A 81 -13.58 -5.93 -9.49
N ALA A 82 -14.88 -5.91 -9.76
CA ALA A 82 -15.92 -5.54 -8.82
C ALA A 82 -16.84 -6.75 -8.56
N GLY A 83 -17.17 -7.01 -7.28
CA GLY A 83 -18.13 -8.02 -6.87
C GLY A 83 -19.33 -7.36 -6.18
N ASP A 84 -20.07 -8.09 -5.35
CA ASP A 84 -21.26 -7.49 -4.71
C ASP A 84 -20.92 -6.37 -3.72
N ARG A 85 -20.01 -6.66 -2.78
CA ARG A 85 -19.72 -5.78 -1.62
C ARG A 85 -18.32 -5.21 -1.60
N TYR A 86 -17.42 -5.79 -2.37
CA TYR A 86 -16.01 -5.45 -2.37
C TYR A 86 -15.52 -5.25 -3.79
N THR A 87 -14.45 -4.47 -3.93
CA THR A 87 -13.75 -4.24 -5.20
C THR A 87 -12.28 -4.61 -5.04
N ARG A 88 -11.73 -5.36 -5.99
CA ARG A 88 -10.29 -5.63 -6.08
C ARG A 88 -9.64 -4.46 -6.81
N VAL A 89 -8.68 -3.83 -6.16
CA VAL A 89 -7.92 -2.72 -6.74
C VAL A 89 -6.42 -3.01 -6.69
N GLU A 90 -5.74 -2.61 -7.75
CA GLU A 90 -4.30 -2.46 -7.79
C GLU A 90 -3.91 -1.06 -7.33
N VAL A 91 -2.80 -0.93 -6.62
CA VAL A 91 -2.30 0.33 -6.08
C VAL A 91 -0.81 0.47 -6.34
N ASP A 92 -0.43 1.51 -7.07
CA ASP A 92 0.96 1.91 -7.28
C ASP A 92 1.33 3.09 -6.40
N LEU A 93 2.46 2.97 -5.71
CA LEU A 93 2.94 4.00 -4.80
C LEU A 93 3.98 4.92 -5.46
N GLU A 94 3.67 6.20 -5.52
CA GLU A 94 4.65 7.26 -5.78
C GLU A 94 5.45 7.63 -4.52
N THR A 95 4.80 7.54 -3.35
CA THR A 95 5.40 7.81 -2.03
C THR A 95 5.15 6.65 -1.07
N GLY A 96 5.98 6.52 -0.04
CA GLY A 96 5.85 5.45 0.96
C GLY A 96 5.63 5.95 2.38
N ARG A 97 4.53 6.67 2.65
CA ARG A 97 4.20 7.15 4.01
C ARG A 97 3.63 6.02 4.87
N HIS A 98 3.74 6.19 6.19
CA HIS A 98 3.20 5.22 7.16
C HIS A 98 1.71 4.99 6.92
N HIS A 99 1.27 3.73 6.78
CA HIS A 99 -0.11 3.34 6.51
C HIS A 99 -0.78 4.09 5.34
N GLN A 100 -0.01 4.52 4.33
CA GLN A 100 -0.48 5.41 3.28
C GLN A 100 -1.73 4.89 2.55
N ILE A 101 -1.66 3.68 1.99
CA ILE A 101 -2.76 3.06 1.22
C ILE A 101 -4.02 2.98 2.08
N ARG A 102 -3.88 2.42 3.29
CA ARG A 102 -4.96 2.24 4.27
C ARG A 102 -5.67 3.55 4.61
N CYS A 103 -4.88 4.62 4.82
CA CYS A 103 -5.41 5.94 5.16
C CYS A 103 -6.10 6.61 3.96
N GLN A 104 -5.51 6.57 2.78
CA GLN A 104 -6.05 7.26 1.60
C GLN A 104 -7.31 6.56 1.06
N LEU A 105 -7.34 5.23 1.04
CA LEU A 105 -8.54 4.48 0.63
C LEU A 105 -9.71 4.67 1.62
N GLN A 106 -9.42 4.72 2.93
CA GLN A 106 -10.41 5.10 3.93
C GLN A 106 -10.92 6.55 3.74
N ALA A 107 -10.04 7.49 3.39
CA ALA A 107 -10.42 8.89 3.20
C ALA A 107 -11.38 9.10 2.02
N ILE A 108 -11.28 8.27 0.99
CA ILE A 108 -12.23 8.28 -0.15
C ILE A 108 -13.46 7.40 0.10
N GLY A 109 -13.65 6.86 1.31
CA GLY A 109 -14.84 6.07 1.67
C GLY A 109 -14.77 4.58 1.37
N HIS A 110 -13.62 4.07 0.90
CA HIS A 110 -13.43 2.69 0.49
C HIS A 110 -12.35 2.00 1.34
N PRO A 111 -12.60 1.79 2.65
CA PRO A 111 -11.61 1.17 3.52
C PRO A 111 -11.27 -0.26 3.08
N ILE A 112 -10.05 -0.70 3.40
CA ILE A 112 -9.59 -2.04 3.10
C ILE A 112 -10.34 -3.06 3.97
N LYS A 113 -10.78 -4.16 3.36
CA LYS A 113 -11.43 -5.26 4.05
C LYS A 113 -10.53 -5.83 5.16
N GLY A 114 -11.10 -6.05 6.33
CA GLY A 114 -10.37 -6.47 7.53
C GLY A 114 -9.70 -5.32 8.31
N ASP A 115 -9.58 -4.11 7.75
CA ASP A 115 -8.83 -3.03 8.39
C ASP A 115 -9.65 -2.22 9.40
N LEU A 116 -9.92 -2.82 10.56
CA LEU A 116 -10.65 -2.19 11.65
C LEU A 116 -10.04 -0.84 12.10
N LYS A 117 -8.72 -0.68 11.95
CA LYS A 117 -8.03 0.56 12.32
C LYS A 117 -8.40 1.72 11.40
N TYR A 118 -8.73 1.42 10.15
CA TYR A 118 -9.08 2.38 9.11
C TYR A 118 -10.51 2.17 8.60
N GLY A 119 -11.45 1.81 9.48
CA GLY A 119 -12.88 1.87 9.16
C GLY A 119 -13.44 0.65 8.42
N GLY A 120 -12.66 -0.41 8.24
CA GLY A 120 -13.22 -1.71 7.84
C GLY A 120 -14.24 -2.18 8.87
N LYS A 121 -15.38 -2.69 8.41
CA LYS A 121 -16.53 -3.01 9.28
C LYS A 121 -16.36 -4.32 10.06
N ARG A 122 -15.64 -5.27 9.49
CA ARG A 122 -15.48 -6.63 10.04
C ARG A 122 -14.04 -7.09 9.89
N PRO A 123 -13.50 -7.83 10.87
CA PRO A 123 -12.21 -8.49 10.72
C PRO A 123 -12.32 -9.63 9.70
N ASN A 124 -11.19 -10.01 9.13
CA ASN A 124 -11.06 -11.26 8.39
C ASN A 124 -11.02 -12.45 9.36
N ALA A 125 -11.49 -13.63 8.91
CA ALA A 125 -11.52 -14.85 9.73
C ALA A 125 -10.11 -15.24 10.21
N GLU A 126 -9.13 -15.22 9.31
CA GLU A 126 -7.70 -15.51 9.60
C GLU A 126 -6.96 -14.30 10.21
N GLY A 127 -7.66 -13.20 10.48
CA GLY A 127 -7.05 -11.92 10.85
C GLY A 127 -6.35 -11.23 9.67
N GLY A 128 -5.48 -10.26 9.99
CA GLY A 128 -4.82 -9.44 8.97
C GLY A 128 -5.77 -8.47 8.26
N ILE A 129 -5.31 -7.95 7.12
CA ILE A 129 -6.10 -7.10 6.21
C ILE A 129 -5.89 -7.56 4.77
N ASP A 130 -6.88 -7.36 3.90
CA ASP A 130 -6.77 -7.71 2.48
C ASP A 130 -5.97 -6.64 1.73
N LEU A 131 -4.68 -6.53 2.07
CA LEU A 131 -3.67 -5.72 1.41
C LEU A 131 -2.41 -6.56 1.25
N CYS A 132 -1.95 -6.71 0.01
CA CYS A 132 -0.77 -7.48 -0.34
C CYS A 132 0.24 -6.58 -1.08
N ALA A 133 1.50 -6.59 -0.65
CA ALA A 133 2.63 -6.10 -1.44
C ALA A 133 2.93 -7.10 -2.57
N GLN A 134 2.24 -6.91 -3.69
CA GLN A 134 2.10 -7.88 -4.77
C GLN A 134 3.35 -7.96 -5.67
N ARG A 135 3.98 -6.83 -6.00
CA ARG A 135 5.18 -6.79 -6.85
C ARG A 135 6.14 -5.70 -6.44
N VAL A 136 7.43 -5.98 -6.55
CA VAL A 136 8.51 -5.01 -6.38
C VAL A 136 9.47 -5.08 -7.55
N GLN A 137 9.83 -3.93 -8.09
CA GLN A 137 10.77 -3.82 -9.21
C GLN A 137 11.81 -2.75 -8.92
N PHE A 138 13.09 -3.08 -9.11
CA PHE A 138 14.20 -2.16 -8.88
C PHE A 138 15.49 -2.67 -9.52
N GLU A 139 16.46 -1.79 -9.70
CA GLU A 139 17.82 -2.18 -10.09
C GLU A 139 18.58 -2.73 -8.87
N HIS A 140 19.17 -3.93 -8.98
CA HIS A 140 19.95 -4.50 -7.89
C HIS A 140 21.14 -3.58 -7.53
N PRO A 141 21.31 -3.19 -6.25
CA PRO A 141 22.22 -2.11 -5.84
C PRO A 141 23.72 -2.41 -6.04
N VAL A 142 24.08 -3.65 -6.38
CA VAL A 142 25.48 -4.07 -6.59
C VAL A 142 25.70 -4.50 -8.03
N SER A 143 25.01 -5.54 -8.47
CA SER A 143 25.17 -6.13 -9.80
C SER A 143 24.53 -5.32 -10.92
N LYS A 144 23.68 -4.32 -10.61
CA LYS A 144 22.96 -3.51 -11.60
C LYS A 144 21.96 -4.29 -12.46
N ALA A 145 21.75 -5.57 -12.15
CA ALA A 145 20.74 -6.38 -12.81
C ALA A 145 19.32 -5.95 -12.38
N PRO A 146 18.33 -5.95 -13.29
CA PRO A 146 16.95 -5.69 -12.92
C PRO A 146 16.42 -6.82 -12.00
N ILE A 147 15.72 -6.42 -10.94
CA ILE A 147 14.97 -7.30 -10.06
C ILE A 147 13.50 -7.04 -10.28
N ASP A 148 12.75 -8.12 -10.48
CA ASP A 148 11.30 -8.12 -10.62
C ASP A 148 10.75 -9.35 -9.91
N VAL A 149 10.07 -9.13 -8.79
CA VAL A 149 9.52 -10.20 -7.95
C VAL A 149 8.06 -9.92 -7.72
N SER A 150 7.22 -10.93 -7.91
CA SER A 150 5.78 -10.87 -7.65
C SER A 150 5.30 -12.07 -6.83
N VAL A 151 4.20 -11.89 -6.12
CA VAL A 151 3.46 -12.92 -5.39
C VAL A 151 1.97 -12.73 -5.62
N GLU A 152 1.20 -13.81 -5.75
CA GLU A 152 -0.26 -13.72 -5.89
C GLU A 152 -0.89 -13.42 -4.52
N PRO A 153 -1.82 -12.47 -4.40
CA PRO A 153 -2.58 -12.27 -3.18
C PRO A 153 -3.42 -13.50 -2.81
N GLU A 154 -3.47 -13.86 -1.53
CA GLU A 154 -4.26 -14.99 -1.02
C GLU A 154 -5.77 -14.72 -0.99
N PHE A 155 -6.19 -13.48 -1.20
CA PHE A 155 -7.59 -13.07 -1.25
C PHE A 155 -8.09 -12.97 -2.69
N SER A 156 -9.34 -13.38 -2.90
CA SER A 156 -10.04 -13.26 -4.17
C SER A 156 -11.37 -12.53 -4.01
N ILE A 157 -11.89 -12.03 -5.12
CA ILE A 157 -13.22 -11.43 -5.16
C ILE A 157 -14.24 -12.51 -5.50
N SER A 158 -15.33 -12.57 -4.73
CA SER A 158 -16.49 -13.39 -5.07
C SER A 158 -17.48 -12.51 -5.83
N PHE A 159 -17.99 -13.04 -6.95
CA PHE A 159 -19.05 -12.44 -7.77
C PHE A 159 -20.42 -12.94 -7.32
#